data_AF-A0A1D6P9J2-F1
#
_entry.id   AF-A0A1D6P9J2-F1
#
_cell.length_a   1.000
_cell.length_b   1.000
_cell.length_c   1.000
_cell.angle_alpha   90.00
_cell.angle_beta   90.00
_cell.angle_gamma   90.00
#
_symmetry.space_group_name_H-M   'P 1'
#
loop_
_entity.id
_entity.type
_entity.pdbx_description
1 polymer ?
#
loop_
_entity_poly.entity_id
_entity_poly.type
_entity_poly.pdbx_seq_one_letter_code
_entity_poly.pdbx_strand_id
1 'polypeptide(L)'
;MTTYRVCCFLRRFRAASNEPSEAVGDVFRAYADGGGGLLGEEALRRFLREVQRETDAGADAAAKEVVAFAAEHRLLSKGRGLTAEGFLRWLFSDANAALDPRRGVYQDMGLPLSHYFIYTGHNSYLTGNQLSSGCSERPIVKALHDGVRVIELDLWPNAAKDDVEVLHGRWDVDVAGGADQVPGGHQGARLRDFALPRHPHPGRSPQPGPPSQSGQGR
;
A
#
# COMPACT_ATOMS: atom_id res chain seq x y z
N MET A 1 -33.04 13.59 4.30
CA MET A 1 -32.40 13.05 5.53
C MET A 1 -32.96 11.66 5.76
N THR A 2 -32.10 10.64 5.83
CA THR A 2 -32.56 9.26 6.04
C THR A 2 -32.31 8.89 7.49
N THR A 3 -33.38 8.50 8.19
CA THR A 3 -33.34 8.09 9.60
C THR A 3 -33.45 6.59 9.69
N TYR A 4 -32.50 5.95 10.38
CA TYR A 4 -32.51 4.52 10.66
C TYR A 4 -32.59 4.32 12.16
N ARG A 5 -33.38 3.34 12.58
CA ARG A 5 -33.59 3.01 13.99
C ARG A 5 -32.64 1.87 14.36
N VAL A 6 -31.63 2.16 15.19
CA VAL A 6 -30.71 1.14 15.73
C VAL A 6 -31.07 0.98 17.21
N CYS A 7 -31.81 -0.09 17.51
CA CYS A 7 -32.40 -0.33 18.82
C CYS A 7 -33.33 0.82 19.27
N CYS A 8 -33.21 1.32 20.50
CA CYS A 8 -34.01 2.43 21.03
C CYS A 8 -33.55 3.82 20.57
N PHE A 9 -32.46 3.92 19.80
CA PHE A 9 -31.89 5.19 19.37
C PHE A 9 -32.15 5.43 17.87
N LEU A 10 -32.61 6.64 17.56
CA LEU A 10 -32.70 7.11 16.18
C LEU A 10 -31.34 7.67 15.78
N ARG A 11 -30.62 6.97 14.91
CA ARG A 11 -29.36 7.47 14.36
C ARG A 11 -29.69 8.24 13.08
N ARG A 12 -29.51 9.55 13.13
CA ARG A 12 -29.60 10.43 11.95
C ARG A 12 -28.27 10.36 11.21
N PHE A 13 -28.26 9.68 10.07
CA PHE A 13 -27.19 9.89 9.10
C PHE A 13 -27.58 11.10 8.25
N ARG A 14 -26.81 12.17 8.36
CA ARG A 14 -26.79 13.19 7.32
C ARG A 14 -26.22 12.48 6.09
N ALA A 15 -26.93 12.52 4.96
CA ALA A 15 -26.31 12.12 3.69
C ALA A 15 -24.99 12.89 3.59
N ALA A 16 -23.92 12.23 3.16
CA ALA A 16 -22.67 12.93 2.86
C ALA A 16 -23.03 14.09 1.94
N SER A 17 -22.96 15.32 2.45
CA SER A 17 -23.23 16.49 1.63
C SER A 17 -22.06 16.61 0.68
N ASN A 18 -22.32 16.67 -0.62
CA ASN A 18 -21.32 17.07 -1.61
C ASN A 18 -20.98 18.57 -1.48
N GLU A 19 -21.52 19.25 -0.47
CA GLU A 19 -21.16 20.60 -0.11
C GLU A 19 -19.75 20.62 0.50
N PRO A 20 -18.87 21.53 0.04
CA PRO A 20 -17.58 21.73 0.66
C PRO A 20 -17.73 22.00 2.16
N SER A 21 -16.79 21.47 2.96
CA SER A 21 -16.67 21.90 4.35
C SER A 21 -16.38 23.41 4.40
N GLU A 22 -16.70 24.06 5.52
CA GLU A 22 -16.46 25.50 5.70
C GLU A 22 -15.01 25.87 5.38
N ALA A 23 -14.04 25.09 5.86
CA ALA A 23 -12.63 25.27 5.58
C ALA A 23 -12.29 25.19 4.07
N VAL A 24 -12.84 24.22 3.34
CA VAL A 24 -12.62 24.12 1.89
C VAL A 24 -13.32 25.26 1.15
N GLY A 25 -14.51 25.66 1.62
CA GLY A 25 -15.24 26.81 1.09
C GLY A 25 -14.50 28.13 1.30
N ASP A 26 -13.83 28.32 2.44
CA ASP A 26 -13.01 29.51 2.74
C ASP A 26 -11.80 29.58 1.82
N VAL A 27 -11.09 28.47 1.65
CA VAL A 27 -9.98 28.38 0.70
C VAL A 27 -10.46 28.67 -0.72
N PHE A 28 -11.57 28.05 -1.16
CA PHE A 28 -12.11 28.32 -2.49
C PHE A 28 -12.45 29.81 -2.68
N ARG A 29 -13.14 30.44 -1.71
CA ARG A 29 -13.52 31.86 -1.77
C ARG A 29 -12.32 32.81 -1.74
N ALA A 30 -11.25 32.44 -1.06
CA ALA A 30 -10.03 33.25 -1.01
C ALA A 30 -9.33 33.35 -2.38
N TYR A 31 -9.48 32.33 -3.23
CA TYR A 31 -8.83 32.29 -4.54
C TYR A 31 -9.78 32.53 -5.71
N ALA A 32 -11.07 32.21 -5.59
CA ALA A 32 -12.06 32.39 -6.65
C ALA A 32 -12.26 33.87 -6.99
N ASP A 33 -12.49 34.16 -8.28
CA ASP A 33 -12.66 35.54 -8.75
C ASP A 33 -13.98 36.13 -8.22
N GLY A 34 -13.89 37.31 -7.59
CA GLY A 34 -14.94 37.96 -6.80
C GLY A 34 -16.24 38.33 -7.52
N GLY A 35 -16.37 38.04 -8.82
CA GLY A 35 -17.60 38.23 -9.60
C GLY A 35 -18.24 36.95 -10.17
N GLY A 36 -17.53 35.82 -10.14
CA GLY A 36 -17.94 34.61 -10.87
C GLY A 36 -18.16 33.36 -10.02
N GLY A 37 -17.63 33.32 -8.79
CA GLY A 37 -17.67 32.12 -7.96
C GLY A 37 -16.97 30.91 -8.59
N LEU A 38 -15.99 31.18 -9.48
CA LEU A 38 -15.20 30.18 -10.19
C LEU A 38 -13.73 30.38 -9.86
N LEU A 39 -13.01 29.27 -9.78
CA LEU A 39 -11.56 29.26 -9.74
C LEU A 39 -11.04 29.16 -11.18
N GLY A 40 -10.68 30.32 -11.75
CA GLY A 40 -10.06 30.42 -13.08
C GLY A 40 -8.62 29.90 -13.08
N GLU A 41 -8.02 29.80 -14.28
CA GLU A 41 -6.70 29.21 -14.47
C GLU A 41 -5.59 29.94 -13.70
N GLU A 42 -5.58 31.27 -13.71
CA GLU A 42 -4.57 32.05 -12.99
C GLU A 42 -4.74 31.98 -11.46
N ALA A 43 -5.99 32.00 -11.00
CA ALA A 43 -6.32 31.80 -9.59
C ALA A 43 -5.94 30.39 -9.12
N LEU A 44 -6.13 29.37 -9.97
CA LEU A 44 -5.71 28.00 -9.71
C LEU A 44 -4.18 27.89 -9.62
N ARG A 45 -3.43 28.49 -10.55
CA ARG A 45 -1.96 28.55 -10.47
C ARG A 45 -1.49 29.20 -9.17
N ARG A 46 -2.13 30.31 -8.77
CA ARG A 46 -1.82 30.99 -7.51
C ARG A 46 -2.08 30.06 -6.31
N PHE A 47 -3.20 29.36 -6.29
CA PHE A 47 -3.51 28.36 -5.27
C PHE A 47 -2.47 27.24 -5.21
N LEU A 48 -2.06 26.70 -6.37
CA LEU A 48 -1.06 25.64 -6.46
C LEU A 48 0.30 26.09 -5.89
N ARG A 49 0.72 27.32 -6.16
CA ARG A 49 1.97 27.87 -5.60
C ARG A 49 1.88 28.17 -4.10
N GLU A 50 0.83 28.86 -3.68
CA GLU A 50 0.75 29.39 -2.31
C GLU A 50 0.33 28.32 -1.29
N VAL A 51 -0.59 27.43 -1.69
CA VAL A 51 -1.19 26.42 -0.79
C VAL A 51 -0.57 25.05 -1.02
N GLN A 52 -0.53 24.55 -2.26
CA GLN A 52 0.05 23.24 -2.57
C GLN A 52 1.59 23.26 -2.63
N ARG A 53 2.20 24.46 -2.57
CA ARG A 53 3.65 24.67 -2.57
C ARG A 53 4.35 24.15 -3.83
N GLU A 54 3.63 24.15 -4.95
CA GLU A 54 4.22 23.85 -6.24
C GLU A 54 5.24 24.91 -6.65
N THR A 55 6.31 24.48 -7.32
CA THR A 55 7.24 25.41 -8.00
C THR A 55 6.55 26.13 -9.14
N ASP A 56 7.09 27.24 -9.67
CA ASP A 56 6.44 27.96 -10.78
C ASP A 56 6.20 27.07 -12.00
N ALA A 57 7.21 26.28 -12.40
CA ALA A 57 7.08 25.32 -13.50
C ALA A 57 6.13 24.15 -13.14
N GLY A 58 6.14 23.72 -11.88
CA GLY A 58 5.24 22.67 -11.37
C GLY A 58 3.78 23.11 -11.38
N ALA A 59 3.49 24.35 -10.99
CA ALA A 59 2.15 24.90 -10.93
C ALA A 59 1.50 24.98 -12.31
N ASP A 60 2.27 25.29 -13.36
CA ASP A 60 1.76 25.28 -14.74
C ASP A 60 1.42 23.88 -15.25
N ALA A 61 2.25 22.89 -14.93
CA ALA A 61 1.99 21.50 -15.26
C ALA A 61 0.77 20.97 -14.48
N ALA A 62 0.75 21.19 -13.17
CA ALA A 62 -0.34 20.79 -12.29
C ALA A 62 -1.67 21.44 -12.71
N ALA A 63 -1.69 22.74 -13.02
CA ALA A 63 -2.90 23.43 -13.48
C ALA A 63 -3.49 22.78 -14.75
N LYS A 64 -2.65 22.35 -15.70
CA LYS A 64 -3.10 21.61 -16.89
C LYS A 64 -3.70 20.25 -16.52
N GLU A 65 -3.07 19.53 -15.58
CA GLU A 65 -3.60 18.26 -15.07
C GLU A 65 -4.96 18.44 -14.39
N VAL A 66 -5.10 19.46 -13.55
CA VAL A 66 -6.37 19.80 -12.88
C VAL A 66 -7.46 20.12 -13.91
N VAL A 67 -7.16 20.95 -14.91
CA VAL A 67 -8.13 21.32 -15.96
C VAL A 67 -8.53 20.11 -16.80
N ALA A 68 -7.57 19.23 -17.13
CA ALA A 68 -7.84 17.99 -17.85
C ALA A 68 -8.76 17.05 -17.04
N PHE A 69 -8.43 16.83 -15.75
CA PHE A 69 -9.27 16.08 -14.82
C PHE A 69 -10.69 16.66 -14.75
N ALA A 70 -10.79 17.99 -14.61
CA ALA A 70 -12.06 18.68 -14.51
C ALA A 70 -12.89 18.59 -15.79
N ALA A 71 -12.26 18.64 -16.97
CA ALA A 71 -12.93 18.47 -18.25
C ALA A 71 -13.49 17.05 -18.39
N GLU A 72 -12.68 16.03 -18.10
CA GLU A 72 -13.08 14.61 -18.15
C GLU A 72 -14.28 14.33 -17.22
N HIS A 73 -14.26 14.91 -16.02
CA HIS A 73 -15.29 14.70 -15.01
C HIS A 73 -16.45 15.69 -15.09
N ARG A 74 -16.50 16.55 -16.13
CA ARG A 74 -17.53 17.57 -16.37
C ARG A 74 -17.71 18.55 -15.19
N LEU A 75 -16.59 18.95 -14.58
CA LEU A 75 -16.52 19.85 -13.43
C LEU A 75 -16.25 21.32 -13.78
N LEU A 76 -16.08 21.62 -15.07
CA LEU A 76 -15.85 22.98 -15.56
C LEU A 76 -17.17 23.71 -15.79
N SER A 77 -17.31 24.91 -15.23
CA SER A 77 -18.46 25.78 -15.51
C SER A 77 -18.21 26.60 -16.78
N LYS A 78 -19.02 26.37 -17.82
CA LYS A 78 -18.93 27.05 -19.13
C LYS A 78 -17.52 27.01 -19.76
N GLY A 79 -16.70 26.02 -19.40
CA GLY A 79 -15.30 25.90 -19.84
C GLY A 79 -14.34 26.96 -19.30
N ARG A 80 -14.72 27.72 -18.26
CA ARG A 80 -13.94 28.89 -17.78
C ARG A 80 -13.18 28.66 -16.46
N GLY A 81 -13.56 27.67 -15.67
CA GLY A 81 -12.94 27.39 -14.37
C GLY A 81 -13.71 26.38 -13.53
N LEU A 82 -13.14 26.03 -12.37
CA LEU A 82 -13.75 25.10 -11.42
C LEU A 82 -14.83 25.80 -10.60
N THR A 83 -15.96 25.10 -10.38
CA THR A 83 -16.90 25.46 -9.32
C THR A 83 -16.35 25.04 -7.96
N ALA A 84 -16.97 25.48 -6.85
CA ALA A 84 -16.62 25.01 -5.52
C ALA A 84 -16.74 23.48 -5.38
N GLU A 85 -17.74 22.87 -6.01
CA GLU A 85 -17.89 21.42 -6.11
C GLU A 85 -16.75 20.79 -6.93
N GLY A 86 -16.39 21.38 -8.07
CA GLY A 86 -15.31 20.89 -8.92
C GLY A 86 -13.96 20.94 -8.21
N PHE A 87 -13.70 22.02 -7.48
CA PHE A 87 -12.51 22.16 -6.64
C PHE A 87 -12.47 21.12 -5.52
N LEU A 88 -13.59 20.91 -4.80
CA LEU A 88 -13.70 19.88 -3.77
C LEU A 88 -13.42 18.49 -4.35
N ARG A 89 -14.06 18.14 -5.47
CA ARG A 89 -13.91 16.83 -6.11
C ARG A 89 -12.48 16.58 -6.59
N TRP A 90 -11.80 17.60 -7.10
CA TRP A 90 -10.38 17.49 -7.46
C TRP A 90 -9.48 17.37 -6.23
N LEU A 91 -9.70 18.17 -5.18
CA LEU A 91 -8.87 18.16 -3.97
C LEU A 91 -8.80 16.77 -3.31
N PHE A 92 -9.90 16.00 -3.41
CA PHE A 92 -10.03 14.65 -2.86
C PHE A 92 -9.86 13.53 -3.91
N SER A 93 -9.47 13.85 -5.15
CA SER A 93 -9.18 12.83 -6.15
C SER A 93 -7.73 12.36 -6.08
N ASP A 94 -7.45 11.21 -6.71
CA ASP A 94 -6.10 10.68 -6.84
C ASP A 94 -5.16 11.61 -7.63
N ALA A 95 -5.72 12.54 -8.43
CA ALA A 95 -4.95 13.55 -9.14
C ALA A 95 -4.33 14.61 -8.20
N ASN A 96 -4.79 14.68 -6.94
CA ASN A 96 -4.22 15.53 -5.90
C ASN A 96 -3.84 14.70 -4.65
N ALA A 97 -3.40 13.45 -4.86
CA ALA A 97 -2.97 12.59 -3.76
C ALA A 97 -1.79 13.22 -3.00
N ALA A 98 -1.87 13.22 -1.66
CA ALA A 98 -0.80 13.75 -0.80
C ALA A 98 0.54 13.03 -1.01
N LEU A 99 0.50 11.78 -1.47
CA LEU A 99 1.65 11.01 -1.91
C LEU A 99 1.44 10.64 -3.37
N ASP A 100 2.18 11.28 -4.28
CA ASP A 100 2.05 11.00 -5.71
C ASP A 100 2.51 9.56 -6.02
N PRO A 101 1.60 8.67 -6.45
CA PRO A 101 1.95 7.28 -6.76
C PRO A 101 2.90 7.16 -7.97
N ARG A 102 2.98 8.19 -8.83
CA ARG A 102 3.84 8.23 -10.03
C ARG A 102 5.31 8.51 -9.69
N ARG A 103 5.60 9.04 -8.49
CA ARG A 103 6.95 9.43 -8.08
C ARG A 103 7.93 8.25 -8.07
N GLY A 104 7.43 7.03 -7.93
CA GLY A 104 8.23 5.81 -7.96
C GLY A 104 9.37 5.82 -6.93
N VAL A 105 10.41 5.02 -7.19
CA VAL A 105 11.63 5.02 -6.35
C VAL A 105 12.51 6.20 -6.77
N TYR A 106 12.66 7.18 -5.88
CA TYR A 106 13.45 8.40 -6.12
C TYR A 106 14.73 8.49 -5.25
N GLN A 107 14.90 7.55 -4.32
CA GLN A 107 16.09 7.47 -3.48
C GLN A 107 17.26 6.87 -4.28
N ASP A 108 18.49 7.21 -3.90
CA ASP A 108 19.67 6.55 -4.47
C ASP A 108 19.69 5.09 -4.00
N MET A 109 19.42 4.16 -4.92
CA MET A 109 19.42 2.72 -4.66
C MET A 109 20.78 2.04 -4.92
N GLY A 110 21.84 2.83 -5.15
CA GLY A 110 23.21 2.36 -5.38
C GLY A 110 24.07 2.22 -4.12
N LEU A 111 23.61 2.74 -2.98
CA LEU A 111 24.35 2.68 -1.70
C LEU A 111 24.37 1.25 -1.11
N PRO A 112 25.29 0.93 -0.18
CA PRO A 112 25.28 -0.34 0.54
C PRO A 112 23.99 -0.57 1.35
N LEU A 113 23.60 -1.82 1.55
CA LEU A 113 22.35 -2.20 2.22
C LEU A 113 22.20 -1.60 3.64
N SER A 114 23.32 -1.39 4.35
CA SER A 114 23.35 -0.80 5.70
C SER A 114 22.92 0.68 5.76
N HIS A 115 22.75 1.35 4.61
CA HIS A 115 22.30 2.75 4.53
C HIS A 115 20.78 2.90 4.43
N TYR A 116 20.04 1.80 4.35
CA TYR A 116 18.57 1.81 4.21
C TYR A 116 17.89 1.23 5.43
N PHE A 117 16.73 1.78 5.75
CA PHE A 117 15.76 1.08 6.58
C PHE A 117 15.11 -0.02 5.75
N ILE A 118 15.10 -1.25 6.28
CA ILE A 118 14.54 -2.41 5.60
C ILE A 118 13.26 -2.80 6.33
N TYR A 119 12.18 -3.00 5.58
CA TYR A 119 10.95 -3.54 6.15
C TYR A 119 11.09 -5.06 6.34
N THR A 120 11.25 -5.48 7.60
CA THR A 120 11.52 -6.86 7.99
C THR A 120 10.32 -7.48 8.72
N GLY A 121 10.06 -8.77 8.50
CA GLY A 121 9.12 -9.57 9.28
C GLY A 121 9.85 -10.46 10.29
N HIS A 122 9.35 -10.52 11.53
CA HIS A 122 9.85 -11.39 12.60
C HIS A 122 8.88 -12.56 12.78
N ASN A 123 9.40 -13.78 12.90
CA ASN A 123 8.62 -15.02 12.96
C ASN A 123 7.49 -15.06 11.91
N SER A 124 7.85 -14.82 10.66
CA SER A 124 6.91 -14.51 9.58
C SER A 124 5.97 -15.67 9.22
N TYR A 125 6.28 -16.87 9.69
CA TYR A 125 5.49 -18.08 9.51
C TYR A 125 4.35 -18.22 10.54
N LEU A 126 4.32 -17.42 11.61
CA LEU A 126 3.29 -17.54 12.65
C LEU A 126 1.92 -17.08 12.15
N THR A 127 0.90 -17.89 12.42
CA THR A 127 -0.51 -17.57 12.10
C THR A 127 -1.20 -16.72 13.17
N GLY A 128 -0.56 -16.53 14.32
CA GLY A 128 -1.11 -15.78 15.44
C GLY A 128 -0.03 -15.41 16.47
N ASN A 129 -0.27 -15.75 17.74
CA ASN A 129 0.61 -15.38 18.84
C ASN A 129 1.89 -16.27 18.94
N GLN A 130 2.89 -15.78 19.67
CA GLN A 130 4.20 -16.43 19.85
C GLN A 130 4.16 -17.72 20.67
N LEU A 131 3.11 -17.99 21.44
CA LEU A 131 3.09 -19.08 22.43
C LEU A 131 2.29 -20.30 22.00
N SER A 132 1.19 -20.13 21.27
CA SER A 132 0.23 -21.22 21.00
C SER A 132 -0.31 -21.27 19.58
N SER A 133 0.08 -20.33 18.70
CA SER A 133 -0.38 -20.39 17.31
C SER A 133 0.40 -21.39 16.47
N GLY A 134 -0.22 -21.82 15.36
CA GLY A 134 0.41 -22.67 14.36
C GLY A 134 1.30 -21.89 13.39
N CYS A 135 1.97 -22.63 12.52
CA CYS A 135 2.86 -22.09 11.49
C CYS A 135 2.27 -22.35 10.10
N SER A 136 2.44 -21.41 9.17
CA SER A 136 2.04 -21.55 7.76
C SER A 136 2.87 -20.62 6.86
N GLU A 137 2.94 -20.95 5.59
CA GLU A 137 3.42 -20.13 4.49
C GLU A 137 2.52 -18.92 4.19
N ARG A 138 1.23 -18.96 4.54
CA ARG A 138 0.26 -17.89 4.19
C ARG A 138 0.63 -16.50 4.74
N PRO A 139 1.02 -16.34 6.02
CA PRO A 139 1.44 -15.04 6.55
C PRO A 139 2.72 -14.53 5.88
N ILE A 140 3.61 -15.42 5.43
CA ILE A 140 4.80 -15.07 4.63
C ILE A 140 4.40 -14.50 3.27
N VAL A 141 3.52 -15.21 2.54
CA VAL A 141 3.02 -14.74 1.24
C VAL A 141 2.37 -13.36 1.39
N LYS A 142 1.55 -13.17 2.43
CA LYS A 142 0.95 -11.88 2.74
C LYS A 142 2.01 -10.80 3.05
N ALA A 143 2.99 -11.10 3.89
CA ALA A 143 4.05 -10.16 4.26
C ALA A 143 4.83 -9.68 3.02
N LEU A 144 5.17 -10.60 2.11
CA LEU A 144 5.86 -10.27 0.86
C LEU A 144 5.00 -9.37 -0.05
N HIS A 145 3.70 -9.68 -0.18
CA HIS A 145 2.76 -8.83 -0.93
C HIS A 145 2.64 -7.42 -0.32
N ASP A 146 2.66 -7.32 1.01
CA ASP A 146 2.62 -6.05 1.74
C ASP A 146 3.97 -5.28 1.71
N GLY A 147 4.98 -5.83 1.04
CA GLY A 147 6.26 -5.16 0.78
C GLY A 147 7.41 -5.51 1.73
N VAL A 148 7.25 -6.50 2.61
CA VAL A 148 8.35 -7.02 3.44
C VAL A 148 9.49 -7.54 2.54
N ARG A 149 10.73 -7.29 2.95
CA ARG A 149 11.95 -7.65 2.21
C ARG A 149 12.83 -8.69 2.90
N VAL A 150 12.58 -8.94 4.19
CA VAL A 150 13.27 -9.97 4.98
C VAL A 150 12.22 -10.74 5.75
N ILE A 151 12.31 -12.06 5.68
CA ILE A 151 11.46 -12.99 6.44
C ILE A 151 12.36 -13.84 7.33
N GLU A 152 11.81 -14.25 8.46
CA GLU A 152 12.46 -15.15 9.41
C GLU A 152 11.86 -16.56 9.30
N LEU A 153 12.72 -17.58 9.36
CA LEU A 153 12.37 -18.99 9.30
C LEU A 153 13.17 -19.77 10.34
N ASP A 154 12.46 -20.27 11.36
CA ASP A 154 13.05 -21.11 12.40
C ASP A 154 12.98 -22.58 11.97
N LEU A 155 14.12 -23.13 11.57
CA LEU A 155 14.22 -24.47 10.98
C LEU A 155 14.53 -25.54 12.04
N TRP A 156 13.73 -26.60 12.06
CA TRP A 156 13.89 -27.73 12.96
C TRP A 156 13.80 -29.07 12.23
N PRO A 157 14.56 -30.11 12.63
CA PRO A 157 14.35 -31.45 12.10
C PRO A 157 12.96 -31.97 12.47
N ASN A 158 12.29 -32.62 11.52
CA ASN A 158 11.05 -33.34 11.79
C ASN A 158 11.31 -34.53 12.74
N ALA A 159 10.24 -35.17 13.23
CA ALA A 159 10.34 -36.29 14.18
C ALA A 159 11.16 -37.48 13.64
N ALA A 160 11.06 -37.76 12.33
CA ALA A 160 11.78 -38.84 11.67
C ALA A 160 13.25 -38.49 11.34
N LYS A 161 13.65 -37.22 11.52
CA LYS A 161 14.98 -36.67 11.19
C LYS A 161 15.39 -36.84 9.72
N ASP A 162 14.41 -36.93 8.83
CA ASP A 162 14.60 -37.08 7.37
C ASP A 162 14.12 -35.84 6.58
N ASP A 163 13.54 -34.84 7.26
CA ASP A 163 13.06 -33.58 6.67
C ASP A 163 13.14 -32.41 7.68
N VAL A 164 12.83 -31.20 7.22
CA VAL A 164 12.83 -29.95 8.01
C VAL A 164 11.44 -29.33 8.08
N GLU A 165 11.08 -28.87 9.28
CA GLU A 165 9.85 -28.14 9.59
C GLU A 165 10.19 -26.72 10.07
N VAL A 166 9.26 -25.79 9.84
CA VAL A 166 9.30 -24.42 10.34
C VAL A 166 8.40 -24.32 11.58
N LEU A 167 8.99 -23.98 12.73
CA LEU A 167 8.34 -24.01 14.04
C LEU A 167 8.90 -22.91 14.95
N HIS A 168 8.06 -22.28 15.77
CA HIS A 168 8.49 -21.31 16.76
C HIS A 168 8.78 -21.99 18.10
N GLY A 169 10.05 -21.93 18.54
CA GLY A 169 10.47 -22.40 19.87
C GLY A 169 10.11 -23.85 20.16
N ARG A 170 11.01 -24.78 19.88
CA ARG A 170 10.81 -26.22 20.11
C ARG A 170 10.84 -26.52 21.62
N TRP A 171 9.69 -26.48 22.29
CA TRP A 171 9.59 -26.82 23.72
C TRP A 171 9.38 -28.32 23.98
N ASP A 172 9.18 -29.12 22.94
CA ASP A 172 8.50 -30.42 23.08
C ASP A 172 9.25 -31.63 22.52
N VAL A 173 10.58 -31.61 22.53
CA VAL A 173 11.37 -32.78 22.07
C VAL A 173 12.69 -32.90 22.82
N ASP A 174 12.57 -33.24 24.08
CA ASP A 174 13.50 -34.19 24.69
C ASP A 174 12.75 -34.93 25.81
N VAL A 175 11.77 -35.78 25.44
CA VAL A 175 11.46 -36.96 26.26
C VAL A 175 11.24 -38.16 25.36
N ALA A 176 12.06 -39.17 25.62
CA ALA A 176 12.01 -40.52 25.10
C ALA A 176 10.58 -41.08 24.93
N GLY A 177 10.37 -41.76 23.80
CA GLY A 177 9.42 -42.88 23.66
C GLY A 177 8.08 -42.75 24.38
N GLY A 178 7.13 -42.07 23.77
CA GLY A 178 5.75 -42.08 24.25
C GLY A 178 4.83 -41.46 23.23
N ALA A 179 3.92 -42.26 22.69
CA ALA A 179 2.82 -41.79 21.89
C ALA A 179 1.91 -40.92 22.78
N ASP A 180 2.08 -39.61 22.75
CA ASP A 180 1.02 -38.69 23.12
C ASP A 180 1.20 -37.39 22.34
N GLN A 181 0.52 -37.32 21.18
CA GLN A 181 0.28 -36.05 20.52
C GLN A 181 -0.69 -35.28 21.42
N VAL A 182 -0.20 -34.22 22.07
CA VAL A 182 -1.08 -33.26 22.75
C VAL A 182 -2.09 -32.75 21.72
N PRO A 183 -3.41 -32.94 21.92
CA PRO A 183 -4.40 -32.43 20.98
C PRO A 183 -4.38 -30.90 21.05
N GLY A 184 -3.78 -30.27 20.03
CA GLY A 184 -3.54 -28.83 19.99
C GLY A 184 -2.07 -28.43 19.82
N GLY A 185 -1.15 -29.38 19.66
CA GLY A 185 0.26 -29.12 19.38
C GLY A 185 0.50 -28.22 18.17
N HIS A 186 1.55 -27.41 18.24
CA HIS A 186 1.98 -26.50 17.18
C HIS A 186 2.10 -27.23 15.84
N GLN A 187 1.20 -26.93 14.90
CA GLN A 187 1.33 -27.45 13.54
C GLN A 187 2.50 -26.73 12.87
N GLY A 188 3.59 -27.47 12.65
CA GLY A 188 4.72 -27.02 11.84
C GLY A 188 4.35 -26.99 10.36
N ALA A 189 4.91 -26.02 9.65
CA ALA A 189 4.81 -25.96 8.20
C ALA A 189 6.04 -26.62 7.57
N ARG A 190 5.88 -27.44 6.53
CA ARG A 190 7.05 -28.06 5.87
C ARG A 190 7.76 -27.01 5.04
N LEU A 191 9.09 -27.02 5.04
CA LEU A 191 9.88 -26.05 4.28
C LEU A 191 9.55 -26.06 2.77
N ARG A 192 9.18 -27.22 2.22
CA ARG A 192 8.82 -27.39 0.81
C ARG A 192 7.53 -26.67 0.41
N ASP A 193 6.68 -26.30 1.37
CA ASP A 193 5.40 -25.63 1.11
C ASP A 193 5.56 -24.11 0.90
N PHE A 194 6.75 -23.58 1.18
CA PHE A 194 7.08 -22.16 1.02
C PHE A 194 7.47 -21.83 -0.43
N ALA A 195 6.47 -21.68 -1.31
CA ALA A 195 6.67 -21.10 -2.63
C ALA A 195 6.60 -19.57 -2.56
N LEU A 196 7.75 -18.89 -2.56
CA LEU A 196 7.79 -17.42 -2.45
C LEU A 196 7.48 -16.74 -3.80
N PRO A 197 6.60 -15.71 -3.82
CA PRO A 197 6.40 -14.89 -5.01
C PRO A 197 7.70 -14.16 -5.41
N ARG A 198 8.00 -14.12 -6.71
CA ARG A 198 9.14 -13.38 -7.26
C ARG A 198 8.79 -11.89 -7.34
N HIS A 199 9.40 -11.06 -6.51
CA HIS A 199 9.39 -9.61 -6.75
C HIS A 199 10.60 -9.20 -7.60
N PRO A 200 10.40 -8.42 -8.68
CA PRO A 200 11.52 -7.81 -9.38
C PRO A 200 12.16 -6.77 -8.47
N HIS A 201 13.47 -6.92 -8.22
CA HIS A 201 14.26 -5.83 -7.65
C HIS A 201 14.30 -4.67 -8.66
N PRO A 202 13.89 -3.44 -8.31
CA PRO A 202 14.14 -2.29 -9.16
C PRO A 202 15.66 -2.13 -9.29
N GLY A 203 16.20 -2.30 -10.51
CA GLY A 203 17.62 -2.06 -10.82
C GLY A 203 18.43 -3.24 -11.35
N ARG A 204 17.87 -4.46 -11.47
CA ARG A 204 18.55 -5.56 -12.19
C ARG A 204 17.79 -5.90 -13.48
N SER A 205 18.40 -5.58 -14.61
CA SER A 205 18.03 -6.18 -15.90
C SER A 205 18.09 -7.72 -15.76
N PRO A 206 17.15 -8.48 -16.38
CA PRO A 206 17.25 -9.93 -16.40
C PRO A 206 18.57 -10.32 -17.07
N GLN A 207 19.45 -10.98 -16.33
CA GLN A 207 20.61 -11.62 -16.95
C GLN A 207 20.08 -12.76 -17.84
N PRO A 208 20.51 -12.87 -19.11
CA PRO A 208 20.13 -14.00 -19.94
C PRO A 208 20.61 -15.29 -19.27
N GLY A 209 19.71 -16.28 -19.20
CA GLY A 209 20.02 -17.59 -18.64
C GLY A 209 21.18 -18.25 -19.41
N PRO A 210 21.90 -19.20 -18.77
CA PRO A 210 22.98 -19.91 -19.44
C PRO A 210 22.45 -20.64 -20.68
N PRO A 211 23.21 -20.66 -21.78
CA PRO A 211 22.78 -21.33 -23.00
C PRO A 211 22.57 -22.82 -22.73
N SER A 212 21.44 -23.34 -23.22
CA SER A 212 21.12 -24.77 -23.19
C SER A 212 22.21 -25.53 -23.96
N GLN A 213 23.00 -26.33 -23.25
CA GLN A 213 23.86 -27.30 -23.91
C GLN A 213 22.96 -28.41 -24.49
N SER A 214 22.64 -28.29 -25.77
CA SER A 214 22.16 -29.43 -26.55
C SER A 214 23.33 -30.40 -26.72
N GLY A 215 23.31 -31.50 -25.96
CA GLY A 215 24.26 -32.60 -26.13
C GLY A 215 24.13 -33.18 -27.54
N GLN A 216 25.19 -33.03 -28.35
CA GLN A 216 25.39 -33.89 -29.50
C GLN A 216 26.02 -35.18 -28.99
N GLY A 217 25.23 -36.25 -29.01
CA GLY A 217 25.74 -37.61 -28.85
C GLY A 217 26.70 -37.96 -29.98
N ARG A 218 27.79 -38.62 -29.62
CA ARG A 218 28.53 -39.54 -30.49
C ARG A 218 28.38 -40.93 -29.91
#